data_AF-A0A9X6QBF4-F1
#
_entry.id   AF-A0A9X6QBF4-F1
#
_cell.length_a   1.000
_cell.length_b   1.000
_cell.length_c   1.000
_cell.angle_alpha   90.00
_cell.angle_beta   90.00
_cell.angle_gamma   90.00
#
_symmetry.space_group_name_H-M   'P 1'
#
loop_
_entity.id
_entity.type
_entity.pdbx_description
1 polymer ?
#
loop_
_entity_poly.entity_id
_entity_poly.type
_entity_poly.pdbx_seq_one_letter_code
_entity_poly.pdbx_strand_id
1 'polypeptide(L)' 'MIIEKWSYPTLYTKRLMLRKMNMSDSLHIYEYATDKEMTTFTVWDAH' A
#
# COMPACT_ATOMS: atom_id res chain seq x y z
N MET A 1 28.59 2.08 -7.85
CA MET A 1 27.67 2.31 -6.72
C MET A 1 26.56 1.28 -6.81
N ILE A 2 26.65 0.20 -6.03
CA ILE A 2 25.59 -0.81 -5.97
C ILE A 2 24.51 -0.22 -5.07
N ILE A 3 23.41 0.23 -5.67
CA ILE A 3 22.23 0.63 -4.91
C ILE A 3 21.59 -0.69 -4.47
N GLU A 4 21.79 -1.08 -3.21
CA GLU A 4 21.04 -2.19 -2.65
C GLU A 4 19.55 -1.91 -2.85
N LYS A 5 18.85 -2.83 -3.53
CA LYS A 5 17.43 -2.69 -3.81
C LYS A 5 16.69 -2.95 -2.51
N TRP A 6 16.40 -1.90 -1.74
CA TRP A 6 15.60 -1.98 -0.51
C TRP A 6 14.26 -2.64 -0.84
N SER A 7 14.11 -3.91 -0.47
CA SER A 7 12.84 -4.63 -0.56
C SER A 7 12.12 -4.50 0.77
N TYR A 8 10.93 -3.89 0.76
CA TYR A 8 10.06 -3.93 1.93
C TYR A 8 9.77 -5.39 2.30
N PRO A 9 10.03 -5.80 3.57
CA PRO A 9 9.76 -7.17 3.99
C PRO A 9 8.26 -7.43 4.02
N THR A 10 7.88 -8.70 3.86
CA THR A 10 6.51 -9.13 4.16
C THR A 10 6.43 -9.44 5.65
N LEU A 11 5.45 -8.86 6.35
CA LEU A 11 5.23 -9.04 7.77
C LEU A 11 3.95 -9.83 8.00
N TYR A 12 4.02 -10.81 8.90
CA TYR A 12 2.88 -11.65 9.26
C TYR A 12 2.48 -11.37 10.71
N THR A 13 1.18 -11.32 10.93
CA THR A 13 0.58 -11.27 12.27
C THR A 13 -0.40 -12.44 12.39
N LYS A 14 -1.03 -12.59 13.57
CA LYS A 14 -2.04 -13.63 13.79
C LYS A 14 -3.23 -13.56 12.80
N ARG A 15 -3.53 -12.37 12.25
CA ARG A 15 -4.74 -12.13 11.43
C ARG A 15 -4.48 -11.49 10.07
N LEU A 16 -3.29 -10.93 9.86
CA LEU A 16 -2.99 -10.09 8.71
C LEU A 16 -1.61 -10.39 8.13
N MET A 17 -1.48 -10.19 6.82
CA MET A 17 -0.23 -10.16 6.09
C MET A 17 -0.04 -8.75 5.52
N LEU A 18 1.04 -8.09 5.89
CA LEU A 18 1.46 -6.80 5.35
C LEU A 18 2.55 -7.06 4.32
N ARG A 19 2.28 -6.72 3.06
CA ARG A 19 3.23 -6.88 1.96
C ARG A 19 3.29 -5.62 1.12
N LYS A 20 4.34 -5.51 0.30
CA LYS A 20 4.39 -4.49 -0.75
C LYS A 20 3.15 -4.61 -1.65
N MET A 21 2.48 -3.48 -1.89
CA MET A 21 1.36 -3.41 -2.83
C MET A 21 1.85 -3.70 -4.26
N ASN A 22 0.99 -4.30 -5.06
CA ASN A 22 1.24 -4.51 -6.48
C ASN A 22 -0.03 -4.23 -7.30
N MET A 23 0.06 -4.32 -8.63
CA MET A 23 -1.04 -3.93 -9.53
C MET A 23 -2.34 -4.72 -9.30
N SER A 24 -2.27 -5.95 -8.78
CA SER A 24 -3.46 -6.73 -8.43
C SER A 24 -4.30 -6.09 -7.34
N ASP A 25 -3.73 -5.18 -6.54
CA ASP A 25 -4.41 -4.53 -5.42
C ASP A 25 -5.17 -3.27 -5.84
N SER A 26 -5.05 -2.86 -7.10
CA SER A 26 -5.59 -1.59 -7.63
C SER A 26 -7.09 -1.40 -7.35
N LEU A 27 -7.89 -2.45 -7.49
CA LEU A 27 -9.33 -2.37 -7.22
C LEU A 27 -9.63 -2.13 -5.74
N HIS A 28 -8.95 -2.83 -4.84
CA HIS A 28 -9.14 -2.66 -3.39
C HIS A 28 -8.65 -1.28 -2.92
N ILE A 29 -7.56 -0.78 -3.54
CA ILE A 29 -7.07 0.58 -3.27
C ILE A 29 -8.07 1.62 -3.78
N TYR A 30 -8.69 1.41 -4.95
CA TYR A 30 -9.73 2.29 -5.46
C TYR A 30 -10.93 2.35 -4.53
N GLU A 31 -11.43 1.20 -4.06
CA GLU A 31 -12.53 1.14 -3.09
C GLU A 31 -12.21 1.96 -1.83
N TYR A 32 -11.02 1.77 -1.25
CA TYR A 32 -10.54 2.59 -0.14
C TYR A 32 -10.47 4.09 -0.50
N ALA A 33 -9.91 4.42 -1.67
CA ALA A 33 -9.67 5.79 -2.09
C ALA A 33 -10.95 6.58 -2.42
N THR A 34 -12.03 5.87 -2.79
CA THR A 34 -13.33 6.50 -3.09
C THR A 34 -14.13 6.88 -1.85
N ASP A 35 -13.80 6.30 -0.69
CA ASP A 35 -14.45 6.61 0.58
C ASP A 35 -13.87 7.91 1.16
N LYS A 36 -14.66 8.99 1.05
CA LYS A 36 -14.27 10.33 1.50
C LYS A 36 -14.03 10.43 2.99
N GLU A 37 -14.71 9.63 3.81
CA GLU A 37 -14.48 9.62 5.26
C GLU A 37 -13.11 9.01 5.56
N MET A 38 -12.80 7.88 4.92
CA MET A 38 -11.54 7.16 5.06
C MET A 38 -10.33 7.92 4.53
N THR A 39 -10.49 8.72 3.48
CA THR A 39 -9.38 9.49 2.87
C THR A 39 -9.23 10.90 3.40
N THR A 40 -9.99 11.31 4.43
CA THR A 40 -9.99 12.70 4.95
C THR A 40 -8.59 13.24 5.24
N PHE A 41 -7.69 12.38 5.71
CA PHE A 41 -6.32 12.74 6.10
C PHE A 41 -5.24 12.11 5.19
N THR A 42 -5.65 11.54 4.06
CA THR A 42 -4.76 10.85 3.13
C THR A 42 -4.46 11.76 1.94
N VAL A 43 -3.18 12.10 1.76
CA VAL A 43 -2.72 12.82 0.57
C VAL A 43 -2.18 11.80 -0.43
N TRP A 44 -2.76 11.78 -1.62
CA TRP A 44 -2.27 10.98 -2.74
C TRP A 44 -1.29 11.84 -3.54
N ASP A 45 0.01 11.68 -3.29
CA ASP A 45 1.00 12.25 -4.19
C ASP A 45 1.06 11.42 -5.47
N ALA A 46 0.99 12.10 -6.62
CA ALA A 46 1.29 11.49 -7.90
C ALA A 46 2.80 11.25 -7.96
N HIS A 47 3.22 10.00 -7.76
CA HIS A 47 4.60 9.55 -7.94
C HIS A 47 4.87 9.08 -9.37
#